data_AF-A0A4Y9ZJR5-F1
#
_entry.id   AF-A0A4Y9ZJR5-F1
#
_cell.length_a   1.000
_cell.length_b   1.000
_cell.length_c   1.000
_cell.angle_alpha   90.00
_cell.angle_beta   90.00
_cell.angle_gamma   90.00
#
_symmetry.space_group_name_H-M   'P 1'
#
loop_
_entity.id
_entity.type
_entity.pdbx_description
1 polymer ?
#
loop_
_entity_poly.entity_id
_entity_poly.type
_entity_poly.pdbx_seq_one_letter_code
_entity_poly.pdbx_strand_id
1 'polypeptide(L)'
;MSDSTSRKSPIIVITGTPGTGKSTHAQLLAEESPVPLQHINVGEWVKEKGLHEGYDEEWQSYTVDEDKVRARAARMHAGYPLKKIQENNEAEIMDVVIDEARASYAEPIVVELKSEGMEDLQSNVARIVQWIEAWQKDRGLAA
;
A
#
# COMPACT_ATOMS: atom_id res chain seq x y z
N MET A 1 -23.28 -2.25 -12.59
CA MET A 1 -23.47 -3.24 -11.51
C MET A 1 -22.11 -3.87 -11.24
N SER A 2 -21.32 -3.29 -10.34
CA SER A 2 -20.03 -3.88 -9.94
C SER A 2 -20.28 -4.69 -8.68
N ASP A 3 -20.20 -6.00 -8.81
CA ASP A 3 -20.34 -6.96 -7.73
C ASP A 3 -19.23 -6.70 -6.70
N SER A 4 -19.55 -5.98 -5.63
CA SER A 4 -18.61 -5.75 -4.54
C SER A 4 -18.56 -7.02 -3.70
N THR A 5 -17.74 -7.99 -4.12
CA THR A 5 -17.34 -9.08 -3.22
C THR A 5 -16.84 -8.43 -1.93
N SER A 6 -17.54 -8.67 -0.82
CA SER A 6 -17.18 -8.08 0.47
C SER A 6 -15.74 -8.49 0.78
N ARG A 7 -14.84 -7.51 0.80
CA ARG A 7 -13.43 -7.77 1.05
C ARG A 7 -13.30 -8.37 2.44
N LYS A 8 -12.60 -9.51 2.53
CA LYS A 8 -12.33 -10.20 3.81
C LYS A 8 -11.13 -9.61 4.56
N SER A 9 -10.32 -8.80 3.89
CA SER A 9 -9.13 -8.13 4.46
C SER A 9 -9.01 -6.69 3.93
N PRO A 10 -8.43 -5.76 4.72
CA PRO A 10 -8.21 -4.40 4.28
C PRO A 10 -7.16 -4.29 3.16
N ILE A 11 -7.06 -3.12 2.52
CA ILE A 11 -5.90 -2.72 1.71
C ILE A 11 -5.21 -1.62 2.49
N ILE A 12 -3.95 -1.85 2.85
CA ILE A 12 -3.13 -0.88 3.56
C ILE A 12 -2.05 -0.42 2.60
N VAL A 13 -1.89 0.89 2.48
CA VAL A 13 -0.82 1.52 1.70
C VAL A 13 0.14 2.15 2.69
N ILE A 14 1.41 1.79 2.58
CA ILE A 14 2.50 2.39 3.36
C ILE A 14 3.32 3.20 2.37
N THR A 15 3.34 4.52 2.57
CA THR A 15 4.05 5.48 1.72
C THR A 15 4.93 6.38 2.58
N GLY A 16 5.84 7.12 1.94
CA GLY A 16 6.83 7.98 2.59
C GLY A 16 8.14 8.02 1.81
N THR A 17 9.02 8.94 2.20
CA THR A 17 10.31 9.17 1.56
C THR A 17 11.23 7.93 1.61
N PRO A 18 12.18 7.75 0.66
CA PRO A 18 13.16 6.67 0.73
C PRO A 18 13.91 6.65 2.07
N GLY A 19 14.15 5.46 2.64
CA GLY A 19 14.87 5.30 3.91
C GLY A 19 14.00 5.36 5.18
N THR A 20 12.72 5.74 5.09
CA THR A 20 11.78 5.77 6.25
C THR A 20 11.30 4.39 6.72
N GLY A 21 11.83 3.29 6.17
CA GLY A 21 11.52 1.94 6.65
C GLY A 21 10.19 1.36 6.16
N LYS A 22 9.61 1.86 5.06
CA LYS A 22 8.35 1.35 4.46
C LYS A 22 8.33 -0.17 4.30
N SER A 23 9.34 -0.74 3.65
CA SER A 23 9.43 -2.18 3.39
C SER A 23 9.53 -2.99 4.69
N THR A 24 10.28 -2.48 5.67
CA THR A 24 10.40 -3.09 7.00
C THR A 24 9.07 -3.10 7.74
N HIS A 25 8.32 -1.98 7.71
CA HIS A 25 6.98 -1.90 8.29
C HIS A 25 6.01 -2.87 7.59
N ALA A 26 6.03 -2.89 6.26
CA ALA A 26 5.12 -3.73 5.47
C ALA A 26 5.36 -5.23 5.71
N GLN A 27 6.64 -5.62 5.81
CA GLN A 27 7.01 -7.01 6.07
C GLN A 27 6.62 -7.44 7.48
N LEU A 28 6.99 -6.66 8.51
CA LEU A 28 6.64 -6.99 9.89
C LEU A 28 5.12 -6.98 10.11
N LEU A 29 4.41 -6.02 9.50
CA LEU A 29 2.95 -5.98 9.55
C LEU A 29 2.32 -7.22 8.92
N ALA A 30 2.84 -7.73 7.80
CA ALA A 30 2.32 -8.93 7.18
C ALA A 30 2.54 -10.18 8.06
N GLU A 31 3.62 -10.22 8.84
CA GLU A 31 3.93 -11.30 9.79
C GLU A 31 3.06 -11.24 11.05
N GLU A 32 2.79 -10.04 11.59
CA GLU A 32 2.03 -9.84 12.83
C GLU A 32 0.51 -9.68 12.61
N SER A 33 0.06 -9.61 11.36
CA SER A 33 -1.35 -9.36 11.06
C SER A 33 -2.26 -10.49 11.55
N PRO A 34 -3.42 -10.17 12.16
CA PRO A 34 -4.43 -11.17 12.55
C PRO A 34 -5.15 -11.78 11.33
N VAL A 35 -4.93 -11.24 10.13
CA VAL A 35 -5.44 -11.77 8.87
C VAL A 35 -4.30 -12.01 7.90
N PRO A 36 -4.42 -12.96 6.96
CA PRO A 36 -3.44 -13.10 5.90
C PRO A 36 -3.36 -11.80 5.08
N LEU A 37 -2.20 -11.15 5.12
CA LEU A 37 -1.85 -10.03 4.27
C LEU A 37 -0.76 -10.46 3.28
N GLN A 38 -0.86 -9.96 2.06
CA GLN A 38 0.18 -10.11 1.06
C GLN A 38 0.95 -8.79 0.96
N HIS A 39 2.22 -8.80 1.37
CA HIS A 39 3.12 -7.68 1.10
C HIS A 39 3.43 -7.63 -0.40
N ILE A 40 3.24 -6.45 -1.00
CA ILE A 40 3.54 -6.18 -2.40
C ILE A 40 4.41 -4.94 -2.45
N ASN A 41 5.68 -5.10 -2.82
CA ASN A 41 6.51 -3.98 -3.26
C ASN A 41 6.09 -3.61 -4.69
N VAL A 42 5.60 -2.38 -4.87
CA VAL A 42 5.01 -1.94 -6.15
C VAL A 42 6.08 -1.84 -7.23
N GLY A 43 7.25 -1.27 -6.93
CA GLY A 43 8.35 -1.12 -7.89
C GLY A 43 8.86 -2.47 -8.39
N GLU A 44 9.09 -3.42 -7.49
CA GLU A 44 9.47 -4.79 -7.86
C GLU A 44 8.37 -5.49 -8.66
N TRP A 45 7.12 -5.34 -8.24
CA TRP A 45 5.99 -5.96 -8.91
C TRP A 45 5.80 -5.45 -10.35
N VAL A 46 5.93 -4.14 -10.57
CA VAL A 46 5.90 -3.51 -11.89
C VAL A 46 7.02 -4.06 -12.78
N LYS A 47 8.25 -4.11 -12.26
CA LYS A 47 9.42 -4.64 -12.96
C LYS A 47 9.25 -6.12 -13.32
N GLU A 48 8.99 -6.97 -12.33
CA GLU A 48 8.94 -8.42 -12.51
C GLU A 48 7.83 -8.88 -13.44
N LYS A 49 6.70 -8.18 -13.42
CA LYS A 49 5.51 -8.57 -14.17
C LYS A 49 5.40 -7.80 -15.50
N GLY A 50 6.39 -6.97 -15.84
CA GLY A 50 6.41 -6.18 -17.07
C GLY A 50 5.22 -5.22 -17.19
N LEU A 51 4.79 -4.64 -16.06
CA LEU A 51 3.65 -3.73 -15.97
C LEU A 51 4.08 -2.28 -16.21
N HIS A 52 5.04 -2.09 -17.12
CA HIS A 52 5.61 -0.81 -17.48
C HIS A 52 5.69 -0.68 -19.00
N GLU A 53 5.76 0.56 -19.48
CA GLU A 53 5.93 0.91 -20.89
C GLU A 53 7.40 1.11 -21.26
N GLY A 54 8.24 1.44 -20.27
CA GLY A 54 9.67 1.69 -20.45
C GLY A 54 10.38 1.94 -19.13
N TYR A 55 11.70 1.96 -19.18
CA TYR A 55 12.56 2.39 -18.08
C TYR A 55 13.13 3.76 -18.45
N ASP A 56 13.01 4.71 -17.54
CA ASP A 56 13.57 6.04 -17.64
C ASP A 56 14.96 6.04 -16.97
N GLU A 57 16.02 6.19 -17.78
CA GLU A 57 17.40 6.19 -17.29
C GLU A 57 17.77 7.49 -16.55
N GLU A 58 17.09 8.60 -16.83
CA GLU A 58 17.35 9.88 -16.17
C GLU A 58 16.83 9.86 -14.73
N TRP A 59 15.61 9.35 -14.55
CA TRP A 59 14.93 9.26 -13.26
C TRP A 59 15.13 7.91 -12.57
N GLN A 60 15.88 7.00 -13.20
CA GLN A 60 16.17 5.64 -12.73
C GLN A 60 14.90 4.86 -12.32
N SER A 61 13.78 5.05 -13.05
CA SER A 61 12.45 4.56 -12.67
C SER A 61 11.69 3.92 -13.84
N TYR A 62 10.64 3.15 -13.54
CA TYR A 62 9.78 2.55 -14.57
C TYR A 62 8.54 3.41 -14.83
N THR A 63 8.26 3.71 -16.10
CA THR A 63 6.98 4.29 -16.50
C THR A 63 5.91 3.22 -16.47
N VAL A 64 4.98 3.32 -15.52
CA VAL A 64 3.99 2.28 -15.23
C VAL A 64 2.92 2.22 -16.32
N ASP A 65 2.62 1.02 -16.80
CA ASP A 65 1.51 0.76 -17.73
C ASP A 65 0.24 0.49 -16.92
N GLU A 66 -0.63 1.50 -16.85
CA GLU A 66 -1.83 1.49 -16.02
C GLU A 66 -2.82 0.38 -16.37
N ASP A 67 -2.95 0.06 -17.66
CA ASP A 67 -3.90 -0.94 -18.12
C ASP A 67 -3.41 -2.35 -17.81
N LYS A 68 -2.10 -2.62 -17.95
CA LYS A 68 -1.50 -3.87 -17.49
C LYS A 68 -1.63 -4.03 -15.98
N VAL A 69 -1.31 -2.97 -15.23
CA VAL A 69 -1.48 -2.94 -13.77
C VAL A 69 -2.93 -3.24 -13.40
N ARG A 70 -3.91 -2.59 -14.04
CA ARG A 70 -5.34 -2.80 -13.81
C ARG A 70 -5.74 -4.25 -14.00
N ALA A 71 -5.39 -4.81 -15.16
CA ALA A 71 -5.74 -6.17 -15.52
C ALA A 71 -5.11 -7.18 -14.55
N ARG A 72 -3.89 -6.92 -14.07
CA ARG A 72 -3.18 -7.79 -13.14
C ARG A 72 -3.70 -7.67 -11.71
N ALA A 73 -3.90 -6.46 -11.22
CA ALA A 73 -4.41 -6.18 -9.88
C ALA A 73 -5.83 -6.73 -9.70
N ALA A 74 -6.70 -6.55 -10.69
CA ALA A 74 -8.06 -7.08 -10.68
C ALA A 74 -8.11 -8.61 -10.56
N ARG A 75 -7.09 -9.32 -11.09
CA ARG A 75 -6.97 -10.78 -10.97
C ARG A 75 -6.43 -11.23 -9.62
N MET A 76 -5.65 -10.41 -8.91
CA MET A 76 -5.10 -10.74 -7.59
C MET A 76 -6.12 -10.45 -6.49
N HIS A 77 -6.78 -9.28 -6.56
CA HIS A 77 -7.84 -8.90 -5.64
C HIS A 77 -8.85 -8.02 -6.36
N ALA A 78 -10.12 -8.45 -6.41
CA ALA A 78 -11.21 -7.61 -6.86
C ALA A 78 -11.29 -6.36 -5.95
N GLY A 79 -10.82 -5.22 -6.46
CA GLY A 79 -10.94 -3.91 -5.79
C GLY A 79 -9.65 -3.18 -5.41
N TYR A 80 -8.49 -3.47 -6.03
CA TYR A 80 -7.33 -2.57 -5.89
C TYR A 80 -7.55 -1.28 -6.71
N PRO A 81 -7.69 -0.09 -6.09
CA PRO A 81 -7.99 1.13 -6.84
C PRO A 81 -6.74 1.66 -7.55
N LEU A 82 -6.88 1.95 -8.84
CA LEU A 82 -5.78 2.32 -9.75
C LEU A 82 -5.00 3.55 -9.31
N LYS A 83 -5.72 4.54 -8.79
CA LYS A 83 -5.15 5.78 -8.24
C LYS A 83 -4.07 5.48 -7.18
N LYS A 84 -4.24 4.39 -6.41
CA LYS A 84 -3.28 3.99 -5.36
C LYS A 84 -1.95 3.45 -5.89
N ILE A 85 -1.93 2.93 -7.13
CA ILE A 85 -0.71 2.38 -7.73
C ILE A 85 0.07 3.48 -8.43
N GLN A 86 -0.59 4.40 -9.13
CA GLN A 86 0.03 5.61 -9.67
C GLN A 86 0.65 6.43 -8.55
N GLU A 87 -0.13 6.76 -7.51
CA GLU A 87 0.36 7.56 -6.38
C GLU A 87 1.49 6.88 -5.62
N ASN A 88 1.53 5.55 -5.53
CA ASN A 88 2.65 4.85 -4.87
C ASN A 88 3.92 4.81 -5.73
N ASN A 89 3.80 4.76 -7.06
CA ASN A 89 4.98 4.82 -7.93
C ASN A 89 5.49 6.25 -8.06
N GLU A 90 4.58 7.22 -8.20
CA GLU A 90 4.89 8.64 -8.08
C GLU A 90 5.49 8.92 -6.71
N ALA A 91 4.96 8.35 -5.62
CA ALA A 91 5.48 8.51 -4.27
C ALA A 91 6.93 8.08 -4.06
N GLU A 92 7.32 6.94 -4.62
CA GLU A 92 8.70 6.47 -4.56
C GLU A 92 9.64 7.34 -5.40
N ILE A 93 9.11 8.02 -6.42
CA ILE A 93 9.83 8.95 -7.30
C ILE A 93 9.81 10.39 -6.74
N MET A 94 8.78 10.79 -6.01
CA MET A 94 8.43 12.17 -5.64
C MET A 94 8.67 12.52 -4.18
N ASP A 95 9.17 11.60 -3.36
CA ASP A 95 9.48 11.91 -1.95
C ASP A 95 8.21 12.39 -1.21
N VAL A 96 7.12 11.60 -1.27
CA VAL A 96 5.75 12.01 -0.85
C VAL A 96 5.74 12.91 0.36
N VAL A 97 5.36 14.15 0.10
CA VAL A 97 4.94 15.08 1.12
C VAL A 97 3.57 14.61 1.61
N ILE A 98 3.36 14.54 2.94
CA ILE A 98 2.08 14.20 3.58
C ILE A 98 0.87 14.94 2.95
N ASP A 99 1.12 16.11 2.37
CA ASP A 99 0.16 16.94 1.65
C ASP A 99 -0.40 16.26 0.39
N GLU A 100 0.39 15.48 -0.35
CA GLU A 100 -0.08 14.73 -1.51
C GLU A 100 -1.00 13.58 -1.08
N ALA A 101 -0.62 12.86 -0.01
CA ALA A 101 -1.49 11.82 0.56
C ALA A 101 -2.83 12.43 1.04
N ARG A 102 -2.80 13.61 1.66
CA ARG A 102 -4.01 14.34 2.08
C ARG A 102 -4.84 14.87 0.91
N ALA A 103 -4.22 15.24 -0.21
CA ALA A 103 -4.92 15.64 -1.42
C ALA A 103 -5.61 14.45 -2.11
N SER A 104 -5.02 13.25 -1.98
CA SER A 104 -5.44 12.06 -2.71
C SER A 104 -6.41 11.14 -1.97
N TYR A 105 -6.38 11.17 -0.65
CA TYR A 105 -7.21 10.34 0.23
C TYR A 105 -8.06 11.20 1.16
N ALA A 106 -9.22 10.68 1.57
CA ALA A 106 -10.00 11.36 2.59
C ALA A 106 -9.18 11.48 3.89
N GLU A 107 -9.16 12.67 4.49
CA GLU A 107 -8.35 12.95 5.69
C GLU A 107 -8.51 11.91 6.82
N PRO A 108 -9.71 11.36 7.11
CA PRO A 108 -9.86 10.35 8.17
C PRO A 108 -9.15 9.02 7.92
N ILE A 109 -8.70 8.74 6.69
CA ILE A 109 -8.02 7.49 6.32
C ILE A 109 -6.51 7.67 6.13
N VAL A 110 -5.98 8.89 6.27
CA VAL A 110 -4.54 9.19 6.21
C VAL A 110 -3.99 9.25 7.62
N VAL A 111 -3.05 8.37 7.94
CA VAL A 111 -2.41 8.31 9.26
C VAL A 111 -0.91 8.51 9.10
N GLU A 112 -0.40 9.59 9.67
CA GLU A 112 1.03 9.86 9.75
C GLU A 112 1.65 9.05 10.89
N LEU A 113 2.80 8.42 10.62
CA LEU A 113 3.54 7.60 11.56
C LEU A 113 4.98 8.09 11.63
N LYS A 114 5.47 8.28 12.86
CA LYS A 114 6.88 8.56 13.11
C LYS A 114 7.68 7.27 12.92
N SER A 115 8.89 7.35 12.35
CA SER A 115 9.75 6.18 12.11
C SER A 115 11.24 6.53 12.24
N GLU A 116 11.68 6.86 13.46
CA GLU A 116 13.08 7.19 13.79
C GLU A 116 13.83 6.02 14.45
N GLY A 117 13.14 4.96 14.87
CA GLY A 117 13.77 3.82 15.54
C GLY A 117 12.92 2.54 15.60
N MET A 118 13.49 1.50 16.21
CA MET A 118 12.81 0.19 16.35
C MET A 118 11.57 0.25 17.25
N GLU A 119 11.57 1.13 18.26
CA GLU A 119 10.40 1.35 19.11
C GLU A 119 9.22 1.91 18.30
N ASP A 120 9.49 2.86 17.40
CA ASP A 120 8.49 3.41 16.49
C ASP A 120 7.95 2.31 15.57
N LEU A 121 8.82 1.49 14.99
CA LEU A 121 8.42 0.37 14.12
C LEU A 121 7.45 -0.58 14.85
N GLN A 122 7.80 -1.03 16.05
CA GLN A 122 6.96 -1.95 16.82
C GLN A 122 5.63 -1.29 17.21
N SER A 123 5.67 -0.03 17.67
CA SER A 123 4.47 0.72 18.05
C SER A 123 3.53 0.93 16.85
N ASN A 124 4.10 1.27 15.69
CA ASN A 124 3.37 1.47 14.44
C ASN A 124 2.68 0.18 13.99
N VAL A 125 3.42 -0.94 13.97
CA VAL A 125 2.83 -2.24 13.58
C VAL A 125 1.71 -2.63 14.54
N ALA A 126 1.93 -2.54 15.85
CA ALA A 126 0.91 -2.85 16.85
C ALA A 126 -0.35 -1.98 16.68
N ARG A 127 -0.18 -0.68 16.41
CA ARG A 127 -1.29 0.25 16.12
C ARG A 127 -2.07 -0.16 14.87
N ILE A 128 -1.38 -0.54 13.80
CA ILE A 128 -2.04 -0.97 12.56
C ILE A 128 -2.75 -2.31 12.76
N VAL A 129 -2.16 -3.25 13.49
CA VAL A 129 -2.79 -4.53 13.86
C VAL A 129 -4.10 -4.31 14.61
N GLN A 130 -4.10 -3.45 15.63
CA GLN A 130 -5.33 -3.10 16.36
C GLN A 130 -6.40 -2.49 15.45
N TRP A 131 -5.99 -1.65 14.48
CA TRP A 131 -6.90 -1.11 13.49
C TRP A 131 -7.49 -2.19 12.58
N ILE A 132 -6.70 -3.20 12.17
CA ILE A 132 -7.19 -4.34 11.37
C ILE A 132 -8.25 -5.12 12.16
N GLU A 133 -8.01 -5.39 13.44
CA GLU A 133 -8.98 -6.08 14.29
C GLU A 133 -10.30 -5.30 14.41
N ALA A 134 -10.21 -3.98 14.64
CA ALA A 134 -11.38 -3.11 14.68
C ALA A 134 -12.13 -3.13 13.34
N TRP A 135 -11.39 -3.03 12.22
CA TRP A 135 -11.95 -3.10 10.88
C TRP A 135 -12.66 -4.42 10.59
N GLN A 136 -12.16 -5.54 11.12
CA GLN A 136 -12.84 -6.84 11.02
C GLN A 136 -14.13 -6.87 11.84
N LYS A 137 -14.09 -6.36 13.08
CA LYS A 137 -15.26 -6.29 13.98
C LYS A 137 -16.38 -5.46 13.36
N ASP A 138 -16.05 -4.27 12.85
CA ASP A 138 -17.00 -3.35 12.22
C ASP A 138 -17.68 -3.96 10.97
N ARG A 139 -17.07 -4.98 10.38
CA ARG A 139 -17.58 -5.68 9.19
C ARG A 139 -18.17 -7.05 9.48
N GLY A 140 -18.27 -7.45 10.75
CA GLY A 140 -18.75 -8.77 11.15
C GLY A 140 -17.87 -9.92 10.63
N LEU A 141 -16.58 -9.66 10.42
CA LEU A 141 -15.58 -10.63 9.95
C LEU A 141 -14.74 -11.21 11.09
N ALA A 142 -14.84 -10.64 12.30
CA ALA A 142 -14.25 -11.22 13.50
C ALA A 142 -15.04 -12.47 13.91
N ALA A 143 -14.32 -13.57 14.17
CA ALA A 143 -14.90 -14.82 14.66
C ALA A 143 -15.35 -14.70 16.12
#